data_AF-A0A412F1B5-F1
#
_entry.id   AF-A0A412F1B5-F1
#
_cell.length_a   1.000
_cell.length_b   1.000
_cell.length_c   1.000
_cell.angle_alpha   90.00
_cell.angle_beta   90.00
_cell.angle_gamma   90.00
#
_symmetry.space_group_name_H-M   'P 1'
#
loop_
_entity.id
_entity.type
_entity.pdbx_description
1 polymer ?
#
loop_
_entity_poly.entity_id
_entity_poly.type
_entity_poly.pdbx_seq_one_letter_code
_entity_poly.pdbx_strand_id
1 'polypeptide(L)'
;MKDIDFESINTIEDIKNYGSEKEWIDLLNGIVAPMKVNIRSFQDVLSIVELLKSKWAPMMQGCFVSKKAEYIFYLTKLEGKQRNKLLGISDEMYENKELAKSWYKNIAKSVHPDSNNGDESKAFLVLKELYDNMVDDCEE
;
A
#
# COMPACT_ATOMS: atom_id res chain seq x y z
N MET A 1 -2.85 4.99 25.84
CA MET A 1 -1.74 4.71 24.90
C MET A 1 -1.62 5.80 23.84
N LYS A 2 -0.39 6.21 23.50
CA LYS A 2 -0.11 7.12 22.36
C LYS A 2 -0.25 6.36 21.04
N ASP A 3 -0.41 7.09 19.92
CA ASP A 3 -0.33 6.51 18.58
C ASP A 3 1.04 5.82 18.42
N ILE A 4 1.03 4.53 18.08
CA ILE A 4 2.23 3.69 18.08
C ILE A 4 2.76 3.60 16.66
N ASP A 5 3.91 4.25 16.45
CA ASP A 5 4.72 3.96 15.29
C ASP A 5 5.61 2.75 15.58
N PHE A 6 5.25 1.59 15.02
CA PHE A 6 6.01 0.37 15.25
C PHE A 6 7.44 0.51 14.72
N GLU A 7 7.68 1.22 13.63
CA GLU A 7 9.02 1.35 13.02
C GLU A 7 10.04 1.99 13.97
N SER A 8 9.63 3.00 14.74
CA SER A 8 10.49 3.69 15.71
C SER A 8 10.93 2.86 16.93
N ILE A 9 10.27 1.74 17.23
CA ILE A 9 10.54 0.93 18.43
C ILE A 9 11.75 0.01 18.21
N ASN A 10 12.88 0.32 18.81
CA ASN A 10 14.10 -0.48 18.69
C ASN A 10 14.63 -0.97 20.04
N THR A 11 14.14 -0.40 21.14
CA THR A 11 14.60 -0.70 22.49
C THR A 11 13.44 -0.85 23.47
N ILE A 12 13.73 -1.42 24.64
CA ILE A 12 12.78 -1.52 25.76
C ILE A 12 12.36 -0.14 26.26
N GLU A 13 13.24 0.87 26.18
CA GLU A 13 12.94 2.23 26.60
C GLU A 13 11.88 2.88 25.71
N ASP A 14 11.92 2.62 24.40
CA ASP A 14 10.90 3.07 23.46
C ASP A 14 9.52 2.51 23.87
N ILE A 15 9.45 1.22 24.16
CA ILE A 15 8.22 0.54 24.57
C ILE A 15 7.64 1.17 25.84
N LYS A 16 8.50 1.47 26.83
CA LYS A 16 8.09 2.13 28.08
C LYS A 16 7.59 3.55 27.87
N ASN A 17 8.10 4.27 26.86
CA ASN A 17 7.66 5.61 26.51
C ASN A 17 6.25 5.66 25.88
N TYR A 18 5.82 4.55 25.27
CA TYR A 18 4.51 4.42 24.62
C TYR A 18 3.38 4.00 25.57
N GLY A 19 3.68 3.22 26.62
CA GLY A 19 2.67 2.79 27.58
C GLY A 19 3.13 1.71 28.56
N SER A 20 2.20 1.30 29.40
CA SER A 20 2.38 0.23 30.39
C SER A 20 2.34 -1.19 29.76
N GLU A 21 2.85 -2.20 30.48
CA GLU A 21 2.83 -3.60 30.00
C GLU A 21 1.42 -4.08 29.68
N LYS A 22 0.42 -3.68 30.48
CA LYS A 22 -0.97 -4.05 30.26
C LYS A 22 -1.52 -3.47 28.96
N GLU A 23 -1.24 -2.20 28.68
CA GLU A 23 -1.65 -1.56 27.42
C GLU A 23 -1.02 -2.26 26.20
N TRP A 24 0.25 -2.66 26.31
CA TRP A 24 0.92 -3.44 25.28
C TRP A 24 0.32 -4.85 25.09
N ILE A 25 -0.08 -5.51 26.18
CA ILE A 25 -0.74 -6.81 26.14
C ILE A 25 -2.09 -6.73 25.43
N ASP A 26 -2.93 -5.76 25.79
CA ASP A 26 -4.24 -5.57 25.18
C ASP A 26 -4.11 -5.23 23.68
N LEU A 27 -3.17 -4.34 23.34
CA LEU A 27 -2.89 -3.96 21.95
C LEU A 27 -2.40 -5.14 21.12
N LEU A 28 -1.37 -5.85 21.58
CA LEU A 28 -0.80 -6.98 20.82
C LEU A 28 -1.79 -8.13 20.68
N ASN A 29 -2.60 -8.43 21.71
CA ASN A 29 -3.64 -9.45 21.59
C ASN A 29 -4.76 -9.07 20.61
N GLY A 30 -5.14 -7.79 20.55
CA GLY A 30 -6.10 -7.31 19.54
C GLY A 30 -5.55 -7.45 18.12
N ILE A 31 -4.26 -7.18 17.96
CA ILE A 31 -3.54 -7.24 16.69
C ILE A 31 -3.38 -8.68 16.17
N VAL A 32 -3.00 -9.63 17.02
CA VAL A 32 -2.74 -11.02 16.61
C VAL A 32 -3.97 -11.94 16.71
N ALA A 33 -5.15 -11.39 16.96
CA ALA A 33 -6.38 -12.17 17.11
C ALA A 33 -6.62 -13.07 15.87
N PRO A 34 -7.08 -14.33 16.05
CA PRO A 34 -7.56 -14.96 17.29
C PRO A 34 -6.46 -15.57 18.18
N MET A 35 -5.18 -15.42 17.83
CA MET A 35 -4.07 -15.90 18.64
C MET A 35 -3.88 -15.02 19.89
N LYS A 36 -3.11 -15.51 20.86
CA LYS A 36 -2.76 -14.76 22.07
C LYS A 36 -1.26 -14.70 22.26
N VAL A 37 -0.77 -13.55 22.67
CA VAL A 37 0.63 -13.36 23.08
C VAL A 37 0.78 -13.64 24.56
N ASN A 38 1.84 -14.36 24.93
CA ASN A 38 2.22 -14.55 26.34
C ASN A 38 3.35 -13.59 26.67
N ILE A 39 2.99 -12.41 27.19
CA ILE A 39 3.93 -11.36 27.59
C ILE A 39 4.05 -11.40 29.11
N ARG A 40 5.29 -11.52 29.61
CA ARG A 40 5.61 -11.54 31.04
C ARG A 40 6.55 -10.40 31.43
N SER A 41 7.09 -9.69 30.46
CA SER A 41 8.02 -8.58 30.62
C SER A 41 8.04 -7.70 29.37
N PHE A 42 8.55 -6.47 29.50
CA PHE A 42 8.84 -5.62 28.34
C PHE A 42 9.81 -6.24 27.32
N GLN A 43 10.66 -7.20 27.73
CA GLN A 43 11.51 -7.93 26.79
C GLN A 43 10.68 -8.78 25.83
N ASP A 44 9.63 -9.43 26.34
CA ASP A 44 8.71 -10.21 25.50
C ASP A 44 7.97 -9.30 24.52
N VAL A 45 7.60 -8.07 24.95
CA VAL A 45 6.99 -7.07 24.06
C VAL A 45 7.95 -6.73 22.92
N LEU A 46 9.22 -6.46 23.21
CA LEU A 46 10.23 -6.15 22.18
C LEU A 46 10.38 -7.30 21.19
N SER A 47 10.51 -8.53 21.68
CA SER A 47 10.64 -9.71 20.81
C SER A 47 9.42 -9.94 19.93
N ILE A 48 8.21 -9.70 20.43
CA ILE A 48 7.00 -9.78 19.61
C ILE A 48 6.95 -8.65 18.58
N VAL A 49 7.29 -7.42 18.96
CA VAL A 49 7.34 -6.28 18.02
C VAL A 49 8.35 -6.55 16.91
N GLU A 50 9.55 -7.05 17.23
CA GLU A 50 10.56 -7.45 16.25
C GLU A 50 10.07 -8.59 15.34
N LEU A 51 9.37 -9.58 15.90
CA LEU A 51 8.78 -10.67 15.14
C LEU A 51 7.72 -10.14 14.15
N LEU A 52 6.85 -9.24 14.60
CA LEU A 52 5.83 -8.60 13.76
C LEU A 52 6.49 -7.74 12.68
N LYS A 53 7.53 -6.97 13.01
CA LYS A 53 8.31 -6.25 11.98
C LYS A 53 8.88 -7.19 10.94
N SER A 54 9.55 -8.26 11.35
CA SER A 54 10.23 -9.18 10.44
C SER A 54 9.28 -10.00 9.58
N LYS A 55 8.19 -10.50 10.17
CA LYS A 55 7.29 -11.47 9.52
C LYS A 55 6.03 -10.84 8.96
N TRP A 56 5.61 -9.72 9.52
CA TRP A 56 4.33 -9.11 9.19
C TRP A 56 4.47 -7.90 8.29
N ALA A 57 5.56 -7.13 8.35
CA ALA A 57 5.85 -6.13 7.32
C ALA A 57 5.87 -6.71 5.89
N PRO A 58 6.51 -7.87 5.60
CA PRO A 58 6.41 -8.49 4.28
C PRO A 58 5.02 -9.07 3.98
N MET A 59 4.24 -9.44 5.00
CA MET A 59 2.85 -9.89 4.83
C MET A 59 1.90 -8.73 4.51
N MET A 60 2.19 -7.53 5.04
CA MET A 60 1.47 -6.28 4.82
C MET A 60 1.92 -5.56 3.54
N GLN A 61 3.13 -5.85 3.02
CA GLN A 61 3.65 -5.31 1.76
C GLN A 61 2.85 -5.77 0.52
N GLY A 62 1.81 -6.57 0.72
CA GLY A 62 0.89 -7.02 -0.31
C GLY A 62 1.42 -8.22 -1.09
N CYS A 63 0.62 -8.71 -2.02
CA CYS A 63 0.96 -9.89 -2.84
C CYS A 63 1.93 -9.57 -3.99
N PHE A 64 2.43 -8.32 -4.09
CA PHE A 64 3.19 -7.84 -5.23
C PHE A 64 4.65 -7.57 -4.87
N VAL A 65 5.56 -8.06 -5.72
CA VAL A 65 7.01 -7.90 -5.56
C VAL A 65 7.50 -6.45 -5.73
N SER A 66 6.69 -5.59 -6.35
CA SER A 66 6.98 -4.16 -6.51
C SER A 66 5.71 -3.39 -6.87
N LYS A 67 5.74 -2.06 -6.63
CA LYS A 67 4.67 -1.15 -7.06
C LYS A 67 4.45 -1.16 -8.58
N LYS A 68 5.51 -1.43 -9.35
CA LYS A 68 5.42 -1.63 -10.81
C LYS A 68 4.59 -2.86 -11.16
N ALA A 69 4.89 -4.00 -10.53
CA ALA A 69 4.14 -5.25 -10.73
C ALA A 69 2.67 -5.10 -10.31
N GLU A 70 2.42 -4.35 -9.23
CA GLU A 70 1.08 -3.99 -8.77
C GLU A 70 0.30 -3.19 -9.84
N TYR A 71 0.87 -2.11 -10.38
CA TYR A 71 0.20 -1.33 -11.43
C TYR A 71 -0.03 -2.13 -12.71
N ILE A 72 0.92 -2.96 -13.12
CA ILE A 72 0.76 -3.84 -14.29
C ILE A 72 -0.41 -4.79 -14.06
N PHE A 73 -0.52 -5.38 -12.86
CA PHE A 73 -1.63 -6.23 -12.52
C PHE A 73 -2.97 -5.47 -12.56
N TYR A 74 -3.04 -4.28 -11.96
CA TYR A 74 -4.27 -3.47 -11.98
C TYR A 74 -4.69 -3.08 -13.39
N LEU A 75 -3.74 -2.76 -14.27
CA LEU A 75 -4.02 -2.35 -15.65
C LEU A 75 -4.35 -3.53 -16.57
N THR A 76 -3.83 -4.73 -16.31
CA THR A 76 -3.98 -5.88 -17.24
C THR A 76 -4.97 -6.95 -16.78
N LYS A 77 -5.26 -7.05 -15.48
CA LYS A 77 -6.09 -8.11 -14.90
C LYS A 77 -7.38 -7.61 -14.25
N LEU A 78 -7.48 -6.33 -13.96
CA LEU A 78 -8.68 -5.73 -13.37
C LEU A 78 -9.39 -4.86 -14.40
N GLU A 79 -10.71 -4.79 -14.29
CA GLU A 79 -11.56 -4.01 -15.18
C GLU A 79 -12.56 -3.14 -14.39
N GLY A 80 -13.07 -2.09 -15.04
CA GLY A 80 -14.15 -1.25 -14.52
C GLY A 80 -13.85 -0.55 -13.19
N LYS A 81 -14.87 -0.49 -12.31
CA LYS A 81 -14.83 0.29 -11.05
C LYS A 81 -13.74 -0.16 -10.09
N GLN A 82 -13.42 -1.46 -10.05
CA GLN A 82 -12.39 -1.99 -9.15
C GLN A 82 -10.99 -1.51 -9.56
N ARG A 83 -10.69 -1.54 -10.87
CA ARG A 83 -9.46 -0.96 -11.42
C ARG A 83 -9.35 0.52 -11.10
N ASN A 84 -10.41 1.28 -11.35
CA ASN A 84 -10.40 2.73 -11.15
C ASN A 84 -10.13 3.10 -9.69
N LYS A 85 -10.78 2.41 -8.75
CA LYS A 85 -10.56 2.61 -7.32
C LYS A 85 -9.12 2.34 -6.91
N LEU A 86 -8.52 1.25 -7.39
CA LEU A 86 -7.15 0.86 -7.03
C LEU A 86 -6.08 1.73 -7.72
N LEU A 87 -6.37 2.25 -8.91
CA LEU A 87 -5.52 3.21 -9.61
C LEU A 87 -5.69 4.65 -9.10
N GLY A 88 -6.62 4.89 -8.16
CA GLY A 88 -6.90 6.21 -7.61
C GLY A 88 -7.51 7.19 -8.62
N ILE A 89 -8.24 6.67 -9.61
CA ILE A 89 -8.99 7.50 -10.56
C ILE A 89 -10.21 8.06 -9.82
N SER A 90 -10.30 9.39 -9.73
CA SER A 90 -11.45 10.11 -9.18
C SER A 90 -12.25 10.79 -10.29
N ASP A 91 -13.54 11.04 -10.04
CA ASP A 91 -14.42 11.77 -10.97
C ASP A 91 -13.86 13.18 -11.30
N GLU A 92 -13.17 13.82 -10.35
CA GLU A 92 -12.49 15.12 -10.54
C GLU A 92 -11.45 15.09 -11.67
N MET A 93 -10.89 13.93 -12.00
CA MET A 93 -9.94 13.79 -13.11
C MET A 93 -10.63 13.90 -14.47
N TYR A 94 -11.93 13.60 -14.56
CA TYR A 94 -12.73 13.80 -15.77
C TYR A 94 -13.16 15.25 -15.96
N GLU A 95 -13.07 16.08 -14.92
CA GLU A 95 -13.38 17.51 -14.98
C GLU A 95 -12.12 18.37 -15.11
N ASN A 96 -10.95 17.83 -14.72
CA ASN A 96 -9.68 18.56 -14.71
C ASN A 96 -8.56 17.82 -15.45
N LYS A 97 -8.29 18.26 -16.68
CA LYS A 97 -7.22 17.74 -17.54
C LYS A 97 -5.84 17.77 -16.89
N GLU A 98 -5.54 18.73 -16.00
CA GLU A 98 -4.24 18.79 -15.32
C GLU A 98 -4.08 17.68 -14.28
N LEU A 99 -5.16 17.36 -13.55
CA LEU A 99 -5.18 16.24 -12.61
C LEU A 99 -5.02 14.90 -13.34
N ALA A 100 -5.79 14.69 -14.43
CA ALA A 100 -5.66 13.50 -15.26
C ALA A 100 -4.22 13.34 -15.81
N LYS A 101 -3.61 14.43 -16.28
CA LYS A 101 -2.24 14.42 -16.82
C LYS A 101 -1.19 14.14 -15.75
N SER A 102 -1.37 14.68 -14.55
CA SER A 102 -0.49 14.42 -13.40
C SER A 102 -0.56 12.95 -12.99
N TRP A 103 -1.78 12.41 -12.87
CA TRP A 103 -2.04 11.00 -12.58
C TRP A 103 -1.40 10.09 -13.64
N TYR A 104 -1.67 10.34 -14.92
CA TYR A 104 -1.10 9.58 -16.04
C TYR A 104 0.43 9.58 -15.98
N LYS A 105 1.07 10.74 -15.81
CA LYS A 105 2.54 10.84 -15.71
C LYS A 105 3.11 10.07 -14.52
N ASN A 106 2.41 10.04 -13.38
CA ASN A 106 2.85 9.32 -12.19
C ASN A 106 2.89 7.81 -12.46
N ILE A 107 1.81 7.26 -13.01
CA ILE A 107 1.72 5.83 -13.31
C ILE A 107 2.64 5.46 -14.49
N ALA A 108 2.67 6.27 -15.56
CA ALA A 108 3.48 6.04 -16.74
C ALA A 108 4.98 5.93 -16.41
N LYS A 109 5.50 6.74 -15.48
CA LYS A 109 6.89 6.61 -15.00
C LYS A 109 7.19 5.24 -14.36
N SER A 110 6.18 4.64 -13.73
CA SER A 110 6.31 3.38 -13.01
C SER A 110 6.15 2.17 -13.94
N VAL A 111 5.28 2.27 -14.95
CA VAL A 111 4.95 1.18 -15.88
C VAL A 111 5.59 1.31 -17.26
N HIS A 112 6.48 2.30 -17.46
CA HIS A 112 7.15 2.47 -18.74
C HIS A 112 7.87 1.16 -19.13
N PRO A 113 7.59 0.61 -20.32
CA PRO A 113 8.22 -0.64 -20.75
C PRO A 113 9.70 -0.37 -21.01
N ASP A 114 10.57 -1.08 -20.29
CA ASP A 114 12.02 -1.07 -20.56
C ASP A 114 12.32 -1.88 -21.84
N SER A 115 11.40 -2.77 -22.23
CA SER A 115 11.46 -3.54 -23.47
C SER A 115 10.08 -3.66 -24.12
N ASN A 116 10.02 -3.75 -25.45
CA ASN A 116 8.77 -3.75 -26.21
C ASN A 116 7.96 -5.07 -26.16
N ASN A 117 8.35 -6.04 -25.34
CA ASN A 117 7.71 -7.35 -25.26
C ASN A 117 7.35 -7.68 -23.81
N GLY A 118 6.06 -7.58 -23.46
CA GLY A 118 5.58 -8.05 -22.16
C GLY A 118 4.24 -7.47 -21.73
N ASP A 119 3.83 -7.81 -20.51
CA ASP A 119 2.63 -7.25 -19.87
C ASP A 119 2.78 -5.76 -19.55
N GLU A 120 4.00 -5.23 -19.51
CA GLU A 120 4.30 -3.79 -19.37
C GLU A 120 3.77 -2.98 -20.56
N SER A 121 4.00 -3.44 -21.79
CA SER A 121 3.50 -2.77 -23.00
C SER A 121 1.98 -2.77 -23.03
N LYS A 122 1.34 -3.88 -22.62
CA LYS A 122 -0.12 -3.96 -22.50
C LYS A 122 -0.65 -3.01 -21.43
N ALA A 123 -0.03 -3.00 -20.25
CA ALA A 123 -0.39 -2.09 -19.17
C ALA A 123 -0.29 -0.63 -19.60
N PHE A 124 0.78 -0.27 -20.33
CA PHE A 124 0.98 1.08 -20.85
C PHE A 124 -0.09 1.47 -21.88
N LEU A 125 -0.49 0.56 -22.76
CA LEU A 125 -1.58 0.80 -23.72
C LEU A 125 -2.92 1.04 -23.01
N VAL A 126 -3.26 0.20 -22.02
CA VAL A 126 -4.50 0.38 -21.22
C VAL A 126 -4.46 1.70 -20.43
N LEU A 127 -3.30 2.05 -19.86
CA LEU A 127 -3.15 3.34 -19.17
C LEU A 127 -3.38 4.52 -20.10
N LYS A 128 -2.88 4.43 -21.34
CA LYS A 128 -3.08 5.47 -22.36
C LYS A 128 -4.56 5.57 -22.75
N GLU A 129 -5.22 4.44 -23.01
CA GLU A 129 -6.65 4.40 -23.32
C GLU A 129 -7.51 5.01 -22.20
N LEU A 130 -7.19 4.71 -20.93
CA LEU A 130 -7.85 5.32 -19.78
C LEU A 130 -7.69 6.84 -19.76
N TYR A 131 -6.48 7.34 -20.01
CA TYR A 131 -6.20 8.77 -20.05
C TYR A 131 -6.90 9.46 -21.23
N ASP A 132 -6.86 8.85 -22.42
CA ASP A 132 -7.52 9.40 -23.60
C ASP A 132 -9.03 9.51 -23.36
N ASN A 133 -9.69 8.50 -22.78
CA ASN A 133 -11.12 8.56 -22.40
C ASN A 133 -11.42 9.71 -21.41
N MET A 134 -10.55 9.95 -20.41
CA MET A 134 -10.76 11.04 -19.45
C MET A 134 -10.66 12.42 -20.10
N VAL A 135 -9.80 12.57 -21.11
CA VAL A 135 -9.55 13.86 -21.78
C VAL A 135 -10.55 14.12 -22.90
N ASP A 136 -11.06 13.08 -23.54
CA ASP A 136 -12.14 13.13 -24.54
C ASP A 136 -13.46 13.57 -23.89
N ASP A 137 -13.80 13.00 -22.72
CA ASP A 137 -14.98 13.41 -21.92
C ASP A 137 -14.94 14.88 -21.43
N CYS A 138 -13.77 15.54 -21.47
CA CYS A 138 -13.66 16.97 -21.14
C CYS A 138 -13.99 17.91 -22.31
N GLU A 139 -14.25 17.41 -23.52
CA GLU A 139 -14.50 18.21 -24.73
C GLU A 139 -15.97 18.29 -25.18
N GLU A 140 -16.89 17.61 -24.47
CA GLU A 140 -18.35 17.77 -24.61
C GLU A 140 -18.93 18.83 -23.65
#